data_AF-A0A7Y0VBD8-F1
#
_entry.id   AF-A0A7Y0VBD8-F1
#
_cell.length_a   1.000
_cell.length_b   1.000
_cell.length_c   1.000
_cell.angle_alpha   90.00
_cell.angle_beta   90.00
_cell.angle_gamma   90.00
#
_symmetry.space_group_name_H-M   'P 1'
#
loop_
_entity.id
_entity.type
_entity.pdbx_description
1 polymer ?
#
loop_
_entity_poly.entity_id
_entity_poly.type
_entity_poly.pdbx_seq_one_letter_code
_entity_poly.pdbx_strand_id
1 'polypeptide(L)'
;MLEFAEGTGRATASLNGQPLDSDRISINGQTITVSLTEELKANGGKEVSLSFAAKIREGANLSSYKKKDKTEIPNKATYRVDFPNNPGVTKDSNIVPVTPPSPENPPIEKKVNDAASATLSDRGEEFTYTIDTQVPLDVTGFAVYDTIEKVLEFSGENGQASATVDGQALDSSHIEIKGQKITVKLTEAEAKAHGGKSVHVSFKAKIKEGANLSEYIEKDGVTRIQNTAKYNFNNDPGTEQSSKPVPVTPPTPNEPEIKKDVNGKPEETLANREDSFTYHVNTSVPVDATAFEVHDSLVDVLSFVGQASAS
;
A
#
# COMPACT_ATOMS: atom_id res chain seq x y z
N MET A 1 12.30 16.16 -17.65
CA MET A 1 13.18 16.95 -18.54
C MET A 1 13.61 16.05 -19.69
N LEU A 2 13.64 16.54 -20.93
CA LEU A 2 14.12 15.75 -22.08
C LEU A 2 15.66 15.75 -22.08
N GLU A 3 16.26 14.68 -22.57
CA GLU A 3 17.71 14.57 -22.79
C GLU A 3 17.98 14.23 -24.25
N PHE A 4 19.11 14.73 -24.77
CA PHE A 4 19.63 14.26 -26.05
C PHE A 4 20.09 12.81 -25.90
N ALA A 5 19.75 11.95 -26.85
CA ALA A 5 20.31 10.59 -26.87
C ALA A 5 21.85 10.69 -27.00
N GLU A 6 22.59 9.92 -26.19
CA GLU A 6 24.06 9.80 -26.04
C GLU A 6 24.98 10.57 -26.99
N GLY A 7 26.03 11.20 -26.42
CA GLY A 7 27.26 11.64 -27.11
C GLY A 7 27.05 12.21 -28.52
N THR A 8 26.69 13.50 -28.61
CA THR A 8 26.29 14.17 -29.86
C THR A 8 25.06 13.56 -30.54
N GLY A 9 23.97 13.31 -29.81
CA GLY A 9 22.67 13.01 -30.41
C GLY A 9 22.45 13.91 -31.64
N ARG A 10 22.52 13.30 -32.83
CA ARG A 10 22.92 13.90 -34.13
C ARG A 10 22.14 15.16 -34.47
N ALA A 11 22.49 16.29 -33.85
CA ALA A 11 21.91 17.57 -34.20
C ALA A 11 22.49 17.95 -35.56
N THR A 12 21.63 18.01 -36.57
CA THR A 12 22.00 18.42 -37.93
C THR A 12 21.33 19.74 -38.22
N ALA A 13 22.08 20.67 -38.79
CA ALA A 13 21.52 21.91 -39.28
C ALA A 13 21.82 22.08 -40.76
N SER A 14 20.94 22.78 -41.48
CA SER A 14 21.13 23.08 -42.90
C SER A 14 20.71 24.50 -43.19
N LEU A 15 21.43 25.17 -44.09
CA LEU A 15 21.08 26.46 -44.65
C LEU A 15 20.78 26.28 -46.14
N ASN A 16 19.59 26.69 -46.59
CA ASN A 16 19.14 26.51 -47.96
C ASN A 16 19.24 25.04 -48.46
N GLY A 17 18.94 24.08 -47.58
CA GLY A 17 19.04 22.65 -47.86
C GLY A 17 20.46 22.08 -47.91
N GLN A 18 21.51 22.90 -47.75
CA GLN A 18 22.88 22.44 -47.64
C GLN A 18 23.26 22.23 -46.17
N PRO A 19 23.85 21.08 -45.80
CA PRO A 19 24.32 20.85 -44.44
C PRO A 19 25.28 21.94 -43.97
N LEU A 20 25.12 22.38 -42.73
CA LEU A 20 26.07 23.24 -42.05
C LEU A 20 27.15 22.40 -41.38
N ASP A 21 28.36 22.95 -41.29
CA ASP A 21 29.45 22.35 -40.55
C ASP A 21 29.11 22.21 -39.06
N SER A 22 29.63 21.16 -38.43
CA SER A 22 29.31 20.85 -37.03
C SER A 22 29.78 21.93 -36.04
N ASP A 23 30.78 22.75 -36.41
CA ASP A 23 31.26 23.85 -35.58
C ASP A 23 30.24 25.00 -35.43
N ARG A 24 29.24 25.06 -36.31
CA ARG A 24 28.10 25.98 -36.23
C ARG A 24 27.04 25.53 -35.22
N ILE A 25 27.13 24.30 -34.75
CA ILE A 25 26.18 23.70 -33.80
C ILE A 25 26.88 23.54 -32.46
N SER A 26 26.32 24.17 -31.43
CA SER A 26 26.81 24.03 -30.05
C SER A 26 25.72 23.47 -29.15
N ILE A 27 26.12 22.63 -28.20
CA ILE A 27 25.23 22.06 -27.19
C ILE A 27 25.76 22.50 -25.83
N ASN A 28 24.96 23.24 -25.08
CA ASN A 28 25.26 23.62 -23.71
C ASN A 28 24.13 23.14 -22.78
N GLY A 29 24.41 22.08 -22.01
CA GLY A 29 23.39 21.40 -21.22
C GLY A 29 22.28 20.83 -22.12
N GLN A 30 21.08 21.38 -21.99
CA GLN A 30 19.88 20.96 -22.74
C GLN A 30 19.52 21.92 -23.88
N THR A 31 20.41 22.86 -24.21
CA THR A 31 20.19 23.85 -25.26
C THR A 31 21.07 23.53 -26.46
N ILE A 32 20.46 23.39 -27.63
CA ILE A 32 21.16 23.36 -28.93
C ILE A 32 21.08 24.76 -29.54
N THR A 33 22.21 25.28 -29.99
CA THR A 33 22.32 26.56 -30.68
C THR A 33 22.96 26.37 -32.04
N VAL A 34 22.31 26.91 -33.08
CA VAL A 34 22.91 27.08 -34.41
C VAL A 34 23.29 28.55 -34.58
N SER A 35 24.57 28.82 -34.83
CA SER A 35 25.08 30.17 -35.04
C SER A 35 25.43 30.38 -36.51
N LEU A 36 24.92 31.45 -37.11
CA LEU A 36 25.26 31.89 -38.47
C LEU A 36 25.82 33.31 -38.39
N THR A 37 26.92 33.59 -39.08
CA THR A 37 27.56 34.92 -39.06
C THR A 37 27.77 35.45 -40.47
N GLU A 38 28.85 35.07 -41.14
CA GLU A 38 29.19 35.54 -42.49
C GLU A 38 28.24 35.00 -43.55
N GLU A 39 27.65 33.83 -43.32
CA GLU A 39 26.75 33.15 -44.26
C GLU A 39 25.43 33.91 -44.45
N LEU A 40 25.03 34.78 -43.50
CA LEU A 40 23.78 35.53 -43.54
C LEU A 40 23.70 36.47 -44.76
N LYS A 41 24.82 37.06 -45.18
CA LYS A 41 24.88 38.06 -46.27
C LYS A 41 24.43 37.47 -47.61
N ALA A 42 24.76 36.21 -47.87
CA ALA A 42 24.46 35.52 -49.13
C ALA A 42 23.14 34.72 -49.10
N ASN A 43 22.53 34.54 -47.92
CA ASN A 43 21.41 33.62 -47.72
C ASN A 43 20.14 34.32 -47.20
N GLY A 44 19.97 35.61 -47.49
CA GLY A 44 18.75 36.34 -47.17
C GLY A 44 17.50 35.65 -47.72
N GLY A 45 16.52 35.40 -46.86
CA GLY A 45 15.26 34.74 -47.23
C GLY A 45 15.35 33.23 -47.46
N LYS A 46 16.50 32.59 -47.20
CA LYS A 46 16.66 31.14 -47.28
C LYS A 46 16.27 30.45 -45.97
N GLU A 47 15.86 29.19 -46.08
CA GLU A 47 15.47 28.38 -44.94
C GLU A 47 16.68 27.94 -44.10
N VAL A 48 16.52 27.99 -42.78
CA VAL A 48 17.40 27.33 -41.81
C VAL A 48 16.61 26.21 -41.16
N SER A 49 17.13 24.99 -41.21
CA SER A 49 16.53 23.82 -40.56
C SER A 49 17.49 23.27 -39.52
N LEU A 50 16.95 22.92 -38.35
CA LEU A 50 17.66 22.24 -37.26
C LEU A 50 16.86 20.99 -36.89
N SER A 51 17.49 19.83 -36.95
CA SER A 51 16.92 18.53 -36.60
C SER A 51 17.74 17.88 -35.50
N PHE A 52 17.09 17.32 -34.48
CA PHE A 52 17.73 16.63 -33.38
C PHE A 52 16.79 15.58 -32.77
N ALA A 53 17.36 14.54 -32.16
CA ALA A 53 16.62 13.52 -31.43
C ALA A 53 16.70 13.79 -29.92
N ALA A 54 15.61 13.54 -29.21
CA ALA A 54 15.53 13.64 -27.75
C ALA A 54 14.67 12.51 -27.17
N LYS A 55 14.91 12.17 -25.90
CA LYS A 55 14.12 11.21 -25.12
C LYS A 55 13.78 11.76 -23.74
N ILE A 56 12.78 11.20 -23.07
CA ILE A 56 12.56 11.45 -21.64
C ILE A 56 13.69 10.76 -20.87
N ARG A 57 14.28 11.44 -19.89
CA ARG A 57 15.31 10.87 -19.02
C ARG A 57 14.77 9.69 -18.24
N GLU A 58 15.58 8.66 -18.07
CA GLU A 58 15.26 7.56 -17.18
C GLU A 58 15.04 8.07 -15.75
N GLY A 59 13.99 7.58 -15.08
CA GLY A 59 13.63 8.00 -13.73
C GLY A 59 13.14 9.45 -13.60
N ALA A 60 12.97 10.20 -14.69
CA ALA A 60 12.40 11.55 -14.58
C ALA A 60 10.95 11.50 -14.11
N ASN A 61 10.70 12.14 -12.97
CA ASN A 61 9.35 12.40 -12.51
C ASN A 61 8.68 13.50 -13.36
N LEU A 62 7.55 13.19 -13.96
CA LEU A 62 6.80 14.06 -14.87
C LEU A 62 5.57 14.71 -14.22
N SER A 63 5.43 14.61 -12.89
CA SER A 63 4.24 15.11 -12.18
C SER A 63 3.97 16.61 -12.42
N SER A 64 5.02 17.42 -12.63
CA SER A 64 4.91 18.84 -12.96
C SER A 64 4.38 19.14 -14.37
N TYR A 65 4.35 18.14 -15.25
CA TYR A 65 3.84 18.22 -16.62
C TYR A 65 2.44 17.62 -16.77
N LYS A 66 1.85 17.12 -15.68
CA LYS A 66 0.51 16.55 -15.66
C LYS A 66 -0.53 17.67 -15.74
N LYS A 67 -1.40 17.62 -16.75
CA LYS A 67 -2.52 18.55 -16.94
C LYS A 67 -3.80 17.75 -17.01
N LYS A 68 -4.64 17.86 -15.98
CA LYS A 68 -5.85 17.02 -15.82
C LYS A 68 -5.46 15.53 -15.99
N ASP A 69 -5.98 14.87 -17.02
CA ASP A 69 -5.85 13.42 -17.24
C ASP A 69 -4.67 13.04 -18.15
N LYS A 70 -3.83 14.01 -18.56
CA LYS A 70 -2.78 13.79 -19.56
C LYS A 70 -1.47 14.48 -19.19
N THR A 71 -0.35 13.81 -19.42
CA THR A 71 0.99 14.40 -19.29
C THR A 71 1.38 15.06 -20.61
N GLU A 72 1.80 16.33 -20.56
CA GLU A 72 2.24 17.09 -21.74
C GLU A 72 3.56 17.80 -21.47
N ILE A 73 4.62 17.35 -22.13
CA ILE A 73 5.97 17.89 -21.99
C ILE A 73 6.20 18.90 -23.13
N PRO A 74 6.16 20.22 -22.87
CA PRO A 74 6.28 21.23 -23.92
C PRO A 74 7.72 21.36 -24.43
N ASN A 75 7.87 21.64 -25.72
CA ASN A 75 9.12 22.13 -26.31
C ASN A 75 8.88 23.42 -27.12
N LYS A 76 9.84 24.33 -27.10
CA LYS A 76 9.77 25.66 -27.73
C LYS A 76 11.17 26.08 -28.21
N ALA A 77 11.24 26.71 -29.38
CA ALA A 77 12.47 27.28 -29.93
C ALA A 77 12.39 28.81 -29.99
N THR A 78 13.55 29.46 -30.00
CA THR A 78 13.68 30.92 -30.14
C THR A 78 14.84 31.21 -31.09
N TYR A 79 14.68 32.16 -32.01
CA TYR A 79 15.81 32.75 -32.72
C TYR A 79 16.12 34.14 -32.16
N ARG A 80 17.40 34.53 -32.22
CA ARG A 80 17.89 35.89 -31.97
C ARG A 80 18.61 36.37 -33.22
N VAL A 81 18.28 37.57 -33.68
CA VAL A 81 18.88 38.20 -34.85
C VAL A 81 19.20 39.66 -34.54
N ASP A 82 20.34 40.14 -35.03
CA ASP A 82 20.75 41.52 -34.91
C ASP A 82 20.50 42.25 -36.25
N PHE A 83 19.48 43.11 -36.32
CA PHE A 83 19.21 43.93 -37.51
C PHE A 83 19.98 45.27 -37.45
N PRO A 84 20.29 45.88 -38.60
CA PRO A 84 20.77 47.26 -38.63
C PRO A 84 19.81 48.19 -37.87
N ASN A 85 20.32 48.90 -36.87
CA ASN A 85 19.57 49.81 -35.98
C ASN A 85 18.55 49.14 -35.03
N ASN A 86 18.44 47.81 -35.03
CA ASN A 86 17.59 47.07 -34.09
C ASN A 86 18.24 45.72 -33.71
N PRO A 87 19.35 45.75 -32.94
CA PRO A 87 20.02 44.54 -32.49
C PRO A 87 19.18 43.80 -31.43
N GLY A 88 19.34 42.49 -31.34
CA GLY A 88 18.78 41.65 -30.30
C GLY A 88 17.31 41.31 -30.47
N VAL A 89 16.76 41.41 -31.68
CA VAL A 89 15.39 40.97 -31.95
C VAL A 89 15.30 39.47 -31.71
N THR A 90 14.34 39.08 -30.88
CA THR A 90 14.04 37.67 -30.61
C THR A 90 12.65 37.34 -31.09
N LYS A 91 12.46 36.09 -31.51
CA LYS A 91 11.13 35.57 -31.82
C LYS A 91 11.05 34.11 -31.45
N ASP A 92 9.92 33.78 -30.86
CA ASP A 92 9.58 32.44 -30.40
C ASP A 92 8.81 31.65 -31.44
N SER A 93 9.03 30.33 -31.46
CA SER A 93 8.16 29.38 -32.15
C SER A 93 6.84 29.18 -31.39
N ASN A 94 5.91 28.46 -32.02
CA ASN A 94 4.84 27.79 -31.28
C ASN A 94 5.42 26.71 -30.34
N ILE A 95 4.62 26.31 -29.35
CA ILE A 95 4.96 25.21 -28.43
C ILE A 95 4.44 23.91 -29.02
N VAL A 96 5.28 22.88 -29.03
CA VAL A 96 4.89 21.52 -29.46
C VAL A 96 5.10 20.57 -28.27
N PRO A 97 4.04 19.98 -27.68
CA PRO A 97 4.19 19.05 -26.58
C PRO A 97 4.37 17.59 -27.03
N VAL A 98 5.10 16.82 -26.23
CA VAL A 98 5.15 15.35 -26.29
C VAL A 98 4.28 14.77 -25.18
N THR A 99 3.52 13.72 -25.49
CA THR A 99 2.72 12.96 -24.53
C THR A 99 3.33 11.57 -24.33
N PRO A 100 3.82 11.22 -23.13
CA PRO A 100 4.22 9.86 -22.82
C PRO A 100 2.99 8.94 -22.64
N PRO A 101 3.15 7.61 -22.72
CA PRO A 101 2.10 6.70 -22.30
C PRO A 101 1.73 6.94 -20.82
N SER A 102 0.46 6.75 -20.48
CA SER A 102 0.03 6.79 -19.08
C SER A 102 0.63 5.60 -18.32
N PRO A 103 1.28 5.82 -17.17
CA PRO A 103 1.80 4.72 -16.37
C PRO A 103 0.65 3.88 -15.80
N GLU A 104 0.86 2.57 -15.73
CA GLU A 104 -0.03 1.67 -14.99
C GLU A 104 0.22 1.81 -13.49
N ASN A 105 -0.84 1.64 -12.70
CA ASN A 105 -0.72 1.60 -11.25
C ASN A 105 -0.12 0.25 -10.83
N PRO A 106 0.90 0.25 -9.95
CA PRO A 106 1.52 -0.99 -9.49
C PRO A 106 0.55 -1.83 -8.66
N PRO A 107 0.69 -3.17 -8.68
CA PRO A 107 -0.10 -4.02 -7.79
C PRO A 107 0.31 -3.81 -6.33
N ILE A 108 -0.59 -4.17 -5.43
CA ILE A 108 -0.31 -4.30 -3.99
C ILE A 108 -0.60 -5.74 -3.57
N GLU A 109 0.42 -6.38 -3.01
CA GLU A 109 0.35 -7.73 -2.46
C GLU A 109 0.46 -7.64 -0.94
N LYS A 110 -0.30 -8.50 -0.26
CA LYS A 110 -0.21 -8.68 1.18
C LYS A 110 0.01 -10.15 1.47
N LYS A 111 0.79 -10.44 2.51
CA LYS A 111 1.02 -11.79 3.02
C LYS A 111 0.94 -11.78 4.54
N VAL A 112 0.76 -12.97 5.10
CA VAL A 112 0.92 -13.25 6.53
C VAL A 112 1.88 -14.41 6.69
N ASN A 113 2.91 -14.23 7.53
CA ASN A 113 4.02 -15.19 7.69
C ASN A 113 4.57 -15.66 6.33
N ASP A 114 4.78 -14.71 5.41
CA ASP A 114 5.25 -14.91 4.04
C ASP A 114 4.36 -15.79 3.13
N ALA A 115 3.11 -16.02 3.53
CA ALA A 115 2.13 -16.81 2.79
C ALA A 115 0.82 -16.03 2.54
N ALA A 116 -0.03 -16.55 1.64
CA ALA A 116 -1.34 -15.96 1.35
C ALA A 116 -2.39 -16.18 2.47
N SER A 117 -2.06 -17.00 3.47
CA SER A 117 -2.87 -17.29 4.66
C SER A 117 -1.99 -17.93 5.73
N ALA A 118 -2.35 -17.80 7.00
CA ALA A 118 -1.70 -18.51 8.11
C ALA A 118 -2.74 -19.25 8.97
N THR A 119 -2.33 -20.39 9.49
CA THR A 119 -3.05 -21.11 10.56
C THR A 119 -2.19 -21.04 11.81
N LEU A 120 -2.76 -20.52 12.89
CA LEU A 120 -2.08 -20.39 14.17
C LEU A 120 -2.16 -21.69 14.96
N SER A 121 -1.09 -22.01 15.67
CA SER A 121 -1.02 -23.13 16.61
C SER A 121 -1.62 -22.75 17.97
N ASP A 122 -1.51 -21.47 18.34
CA ASP A 122 -2.06 -20.89 19.57
C ASP A 122 -2.78 -19.56 19.29
N ARG A 123 -3.78 -19.20 20.10
CA ARG A 123 -4.50 -17.93 19.92
C ARG A 123 -3.63 -16.70 20.17
N GLY A 124 -2.67 -16.79 21.09
CA GLY A 124 -1.74 -15.71 21.40
C GLY A 124 -0.53 -15.65 20.47
N GLU A 125 -0.44 -16.54 19.48
CA GLU A 125 0.68 -16.57 18.53
C GLU A 125 0.81 -15.24 17.77
N GLU A 126 2.02 -14.68 17.78
CA GLU A 126 2.35 -13.53 16.94
C GLU A 126 2.48 -13.97 15.48
N PHE A 127 1.90 -13.18 14.58
CA PHE A 127 2.09 -13.33 13.15
C PHE A 127 2.50 -12.00 12.52
N THR A 128 3.19 -12.08 11.39
CA THR A 128 3.73 -10.92 10.67
C THR A 128 2.95 -10.71 9.40
N TYR A 129 2.38 -9.52 9.22
CA TYR A 129 1.88 -9.08 7.93
C TYR A 129 3.00 -8.40 7.15
N THR A 130 3.11 -8.72 5.87
CA THR A 130 3.97 -7.99 4.93
C THR A 130 3.13 -7.44 3.79
N ILE A 131 3.50 -6.24 3.32
CA ILE A 131 2.85 -5.55 2.21
C ILE A 131 3.93 -5.17 1.20
N ASP A 132 3.79 -5.67 -0.03
CA ASP A 132 4.69 -5.42 -1.14
C ASP A 132 3.97 -4.62 -2.23
N THR A 133 4.59 -3.53 -2.68
CA THR A 133 4.08 -2.72 -3.80
C THR A 133 5.22 -1.91 -4.42
N GLN A 134 4.90 -0.97 -5.31
CA GLN A 134 5.84 0.01 -5.84
C GLN A 134 5.25 1.42 -5.72
N VAL A 135 6.10 2.44 -5.67
CA VAL A 135 5.64 3.82 -5.81
C VAL A 135 5.17 4.02 -7.26
N PRO A 136 3.95 4.51 -7.53
CA PRO A 136 3.52 4.81 -8.88
C PRO A 136 4.41 5.87 -9.53
N LEU A 137 4.54 5.83 -10.86
CA LEU A 137 5.31 6.86 -11.58
C LEU A 137 4.59 8.22 -11.51
N ASP A 138 5.38 9.30 -11.57
CA ASP A 138 4.88 10.67 -11.70
C ASP A 138 3.94 11.13 -10.57
N VAL A 139 4.23 10.71 -9.34
CA VAL A 139 3.51 11.14 -8.12
C VAL A 139 4.29 12.17 -7.32
N THR A 140 3.59 12.90 -6.46
CA THR A 140 4.10 13.87 -5.49
C THR A 140 3.86 13.44 -4.04
N GLY A 141 3.18 12.32 -3.81
CA GLY A 141 2.99 11.75 -2.49
C GLY A 141 2.54 10.31 -2.61
N PHE A 142 2.87 9.50 -1.62
CA PHE A 142 2.53 8.08 -1.59
C PHE A 142 2.36 7.62 -0.15
N ALA A 143 1.31 6.84 0.11
CA ALA A 143 1.09 6.24 1.42
C ALA A 143 0.53 4.83 1.30
N VAL A 144 1.08 3.91 2.09
CA VAL A 144 0.56 2.55 2.32
C VAL A 144 -0.11 2.55 3.69
N TYR A 145 -1.27 1.93 3.80
CA TYR A 145 -1.97 1.81 5.08
C TYR A 145 -2.76 0.52 5.19
N ASP A 146 -2.94 0.11 6.43
CA ASP A 146 -3.60 -1.12 6.81
C ASP A 146 -4.37 -0.88 8.11
N THR A 147 -5.55 -1.48 8.23
CA THR A 147 -6.33 -1.45 9.46
C THR A 147 -6.59 -2.89 9.88
N ILE A 148 -5.99 -3.32 10.99
CA ILE A 148 -6.23 -4.66 11.53
C ILE A 148 -7.64 -4.74 12.14
N GLU A 149 -8.20 -5.95 12.11
CA GLU A 149 -9.52 -6.26 12.66
C GLU A 149 -9.61 -6.00 14.17
N LYS A 150 -10.83 -5.72 14.67
CA LYS A 150 -11.06 -5.35 16.09
C LYS A 150 -10.62 -6.39 17.12
N VAL A 151 -10.54 -7.65 16.72
CA VAL A 151 -10.11 -8.78 17.54
C VAL A 151 -8.59 -8.96 17.55
N LEU A 152 -7.87 -8.19 16.74
CA LEU A 152 -6.42 -8.19 16.68
C LEU A 152 -5.84 -6.97 17.39
N GLU A 153 -4.59 -7.10 17.84
CA GLU A 153 -3.76 -5.99 18.30
C GLU A 153 -2.37 -6.06 17.68
N PHE A 154 -1.71 -4.90 17.56
CA PHE A 154 -0.32 -4.83 17.18
C PHE A 154 0.55 -5.47 18.27
N SER A 155 1.50 -6.32 17.89
CA SER A 155 2.34 -7.02 18.87
C SER A 155 3.70 -6.36 19.08
N GLY A 156 4.07 -6.18 20.34
CA GLY A 156 5.26 -5.41 20.74
C GLY A 156 5.07 -3.90 20.59
N GLU A 157 6.12 -3.14 20.88
CA GLU A 157 6.10 -1.69 20.74
C GLU A 157 5.86 -1.32 19.27
N ASN A 158 4.78 -0.57 19.02
CA ASN A 158 4.35 -0.14 17.69
C ASN A 158 4.28 -1.29 16.66
N GLY A 159 3.85 -2.49 17.08
CA GLY A 159 3.75 -3.64 16.17
C GLY A 159 5.07 -4.11 15.58
N GLN A 160 6.21 -3.67 16.14
CA GLN A 160 7.54 -3.86 15.54
C GLN A 160 7.57 -3.44 14.06
N ALA A 161 6.80 -2.40 13.72
CA ALA A 161 6.59 -1.99 12.34
C ALA A 161 7.90 -1.50 11.71
N SER A 162 8.09 -1.86 10.44
CA SER A 162 9.22 -1.43 9.62
C SER A 162 8.78 -1.22 8.18
N ALA A 163 9.50 -0.36 7.47
CA ALA A 163 9.25 -0.11 6.06
C ALA A 163 10.55 0.18 5.30
N THR A 164 10.57 -0.16 4.02
CA THR A 164 11.66 0.14 3.11
C THR A 164 11.15 0.70 1.79
N VAL A 165 11.96 1.54 1.14
CA VAL A 165 11.78 2.00 -0.24
C VAL A 165 13.07 1.76 -1.03
N ASP A 166 12.98 1.14 -2.20
CA ASP A 166 14.15 0.71 -3.00
C ASP A 166 15.16 -0.13 -2.18
N GLY A 167 14.66 -0.92 -1.23
CA GLY A 167 15.47 -1.72 -0.30
C GLY A 167 16.14 -0.93 0.83
N GLN A 168 15.98 0.39 0.89
CA GLN A 168 16.51 1.24 1.95
C GLN A 168 15.47 1.41 3.07
N ALA A 169 15.88 1.23 4.32
CA ALA A 169 15.00 1.40 5.47
C ALA A 169 14.54 2.86 5.60
N LEU A 170 13.24 3.03 5.84
CA LEU A 170 12.65 4.31 6.19
C LEU A 170 12.83 4.58 7.68
N ASP A 171 13.02 5.85 8.03
CA ASP A 171 13.01 6.28 9.42
C ASP A 171 11.62 6.09 10.05
N SER A 172 11.57 5.79 11.36
CA SER A 172 10.32 5.52 12.08
C SER A 172 9.32 6.68 12.03
N SER A 173 9.76 7.92 11.78
CA SER A 173 8.88 9.07 11.54
C SER A 173 7.94 8.93 10.34
N HIS A 174 8.21 8.00 9.42
CA HIS A 174 7.33 7.70 8.28
C HIS A 174 6.17 6.79 8.67
N ILE A 175 6.26 6.13 9.83
CA ILE A 175 5.32 5.12 10.30
C ILE A 175 4.45 5.72 11.41
N GLU A 176 3.15 5.78 11.16
CA GLU A 176 2.16 6.21 12.14
C GLU A 176 1.23 5.04 12.48
N ILE A 177 1.09 4.75 13.78
CA ILE A 177 0.07 3.83 14.28
C ILE A 177 -0.93 4.61 15.12
N LYS A 178 -2.19 4.57 14.70
CA LYS A 178 -3.32 5.20 15.40
C LYS A 178 -4.45 4.20 15.55
N GLY A 179 -4.69 3.78 16.79
CA GLY A 179 -5.65 2.71 17.08
C GLY A 179 -5.21 1.42 16.39
N GLN A 180 -6.04 0.92 15.46
CA GLN A 180 -5.78 -0.31 14.70
C GLN A 180 -5.21 -0.05 13.30
N LYS A 181 -4.94 1.22 12.98
CA LYS A 181 -4.46 1.61 11.66
C LYS A 181 -2.97 1.91 11.71
N ILE A 182 -2.22 1.26 10.82
CA ILE A 182 -0.84 1.61 10.48
C ILE A 182 -0.85 2.38 9.16
N THR A 183 -0.05 3.44 9.06
CA THR A 183 0.16 4.23 7.85
C THR A 183 1.65 4.49 7.68
N VAL A 184 2.19 4.15 6.51
CA VAL A 184 3.55 4.47 6.07
C VAL A 184 3.44 5.50 4.96
N LYS A 185 4.01 6.69 5.16
CA LYS A 185 3.90 7.80 4.21
C LYS A 185 5.27 8.27 3.76
N LEU A 186 5.50 8.35 2.45
CA LEU A 186 6.69 9.00 1.89
C LEU A 186 6.51 10.52 1.87
N THR A 187 7.61 11.25 2.06
CA THR A 187 7.65 12.69 1.78
C THR A 187 7.48 12.95 0.28
N GLU A 188 7.17 14.19 -0.09
CA GLU A 188 7.06 14.57 -1.51
C GLU A 188 8.38 14.37 -2.28
N ALA A 189 9.51 14.65 -1.64
CA ALA A 189 10.83 14.46 -2.26
C ALA A 189 11.11 12.99 -2.54
N GLU A 190 10.82 12.11 -1.58
CA GLU A 190 10.99 10.66 -1.74
C GLU A 190 10.02 10.09 -2.78
N ALA A 191 8.74 10.46 -2.72
CA ALA A 191 7.75 10.00 -3.70
C ALA A 191 8.14 10.39 -5.13
N LYS A 192 8.71 11.59 -5.32
CA LYS A 192 9.24 12.03 -6.62
C LYS A 192 10.47 11.25 -7.06
N ALA A 193 11.38 10.93 -6.13
CA ALA A 193 12.64 10.25 -6.41
C ALA A 193 12.48 8.74 -6.65
N HIS A 194 11.47 8.11 -6.03
CA HIS A 194 11.31 6.66 -5.97
C HIS A 194 10.19 6.12 -6.87
N GLY A 195 9.70 6.87 -7.85
CA GLY A 195 8.73 6.37 -8.82
C GLY A 195 9.21 5.07 -9.50
N GLY A 196 8.37 4.03 -9.46
CA GLY A 196 8.66 2.69 -9.97
C GLY A 196 9.50 1.81 -9.03
N LYS A 197 9.94 2.30 -7.87
CA LYS A 197 10.73 1.53 -6.90
C LYS A 197 9.85 0.77 -5.92
N SER A 198 10.37 -0.36 -5.43
CA SER A 198 9.67 -1.24 -4.49
C SER A 198 9.46 -0.56 -3.14
N VAL A 199 8.31 -0.83 -2.54
CA VAL A 199 7.99 -0.49 -1.15
C VAL A 199 7.61 -1.79 -0.44
N HIS A 200 8.24 -2.03 0.71
CA HIS A 200 7.94 -3.15 1.57
C HIS A 200 7.59 -2.63 2.96
N VAL A 201 6.46 -3.05 3.52
CA VAL A 201 6.03 -2.74 4.88
C VAL A 201 5.83 -4.04 5.64
N SER A 202 6.32 -4.12 6.87
CA SER A 202 6.14 -5.28 7.74
C SER A 202 5.70 -4.83 9.13
N PHE A 203 4.73 -5.54 9.71
CA PHE A 203 4.30 -5.32 11.09
C PHE A 203 3.72 -6.60 11.69
N LYS A 204 3.85 -6.74 13.00
CA LYS A 204 3.33 -7.87 13.77
C LYS A 204 2.00 -7.57 14.41
N ALA A 205 1.15 -8.59 14.44
CA ALA A 205 -0.10 -8.59 15.15
C ALA A 205 -0.31 -9.94 15.86
N LYS A 206 -1.27 -9.97 16.77
CA LYS A 206 -1.78 -11.19 17.41
C LYS A 206 -3.27 -11.02 17.73
N ILE A 207 -3.95 -12.11 18.03
CA ILE A 207 -5.34 -12.04 18.52
C ILE A 207 -5.30 -11.50 19.95
N LYS A 208 -6.18 -10.53 20.26
CA LYS A 208 -6.33 -9.99 21.61
C LYS A 208 -6.72 -11.10 22.59
N GLU A 209 -6.13 -11.07 23.77
CA GLU A 209 -6.50 -12.00 24.83
C GLU A 209 -8.00 -11.90 25.15
N GLY A 210 -8.68 -13.04 25.24
CA GLY A 210 -10.12 -13.11 25.48
C GLY A 210 -11.03 -12.63 24.34
N ALA A 211 -10.49 -12.29 23.16
CA ALA A 211 -11.33 -11.89 22.03
C ALA A 211 -12.28 -13.01 21.60
N ASN A 212 -13.55 -12.63 21.42
CA ASN A 212 -14.59 -13.49 20.85
C ASN A 212 -14.56 -13.38 19.32
N LEU A 213 -14.36 -14.51 18.65
CA LEU A 213 -14.20 -14.63 17.20
C LEU A 213 -15.46 -15.16 16.50
N SER A 214 -16.59 -15.25 17.18
CA SER A 214 -17.84 -15.76 16.61
C SER A 214 -18.31 -15.00 15.36
N GLU A 215 -18.03 -13.70 15.28
CA GLU A 215 -18.32 -12.87 14.09
C GLU A 215 -17.44 -13.19 12.87
N TYR A 216 -16.38 -13.99 13.05
CA TYR A 216 -15.40 -14.33 12.02
C TYR A 216 -15.53 -15.77 11.52
N ILE A 217 -16.57 -16.49 11.96
CA ILE A 217 -16.92 -17.82 11.46
C ILE A 217 -17.53 -17.67 10.06
N GLU A 218 -16.83 -18.18 9.05
CA GLU A 218 -17.32 -18.16 7.68
C GLU A 218 -18.39 -19.24 7.43
N LYS A 219 -19.00 -19.23 6.23
CA LYS A 219 -20.12 -20.13 5.89
C LYS A 219 -19.76 -21.62 5.95
N ASP A 220 -18.48 -21.96 5.85
CA ASP A 220 -17.96 -23.32 5.97
C ASP A 220 -17.72 -23.75 7.43
N GLY A 221 -18.01 -22.89 8.40
CA GLY A 221 -17.81 -23.14 9.82
C GLY A 221 -16.38 -22.88 10.31
N VAL A 222 -15.48 -22.42 9.44
CA VAL A 222 -14.09 -22.13 9.80
C VAL A 222 -13.96 -20.65 10.15
N THR A 223 -13.33 -20.37 11.29
CA THR A 223 -13.02 -19.00 11.71
C THR A 223 -11.86 -18.44 10.88
N ARG A 224 -12.07 -17.31 10.21
CA ARG A 224 -11.02 -16.62 9.44
C ARG A 224 -11.04 -15.12 9.72
N ILE A 225 -9.94 -14.59 10.24
CA ILE A 225 -9.75 -13.17 10.45
C ILE A 225 -9.09 -12.61 9.19
N GLN A 226 -9.90 -12.03 8.31
CA GLN A 226 -9.44 -11.45 7.05
C GLN A 226 -8.73 -10.12 7.30
N ASN A 227 -7.69 -9.81 6.53
CA ASN A 227 -7.07 -8.50 6.55
C ASN A 227 -6.62 -8.06 5.14
N THR A 228 -6.74 -6.76 4.82
CA THR A 228 -6.39 -6.16 3.53
C THR A 228 -5.51 -4.93 3.72
N ALA A 229 -4.54 -4.73 2.84
CA ALA A 229 -3.72 -3.52 2.79
C ALA A 229 -4.16 -2.63 1.63
N LYS A 230 -3.86 -1.34 1.73
CA LYS A 230 -4.18 -0.35 0.72
C LYS A 230 -3.02 0.61 0.49
N TYR A 231 -3.01 1.25 -0.66
CA TYR A 231 -2.21 2.46 -0.86
C TYR A 231 -3.01 3.52 -1.59
N ASN A 232 -2.60 4.77 -1.45
CA ASN A 232 -3.02 5.87 -2.32
C ASN A 232 -1.82 6.79 -2.63
N PHE A 233 -2.01 7.70 -3.58
CA PHE A 233 -0.98 8.67 -3.95
C PHE A 233 -1.55 10.08 -4.12
N ASN A 234 -0.67 11.07 -4.10
CA ASN A 234 -0.99 12.50 -4.19
C ASN A 234 -2.00 13.02 -3.15
N ASN A 235 -2.17 12.28 -2.04
CA ASN A 235 -3.24 12.49 -1.06
C ASN A 235 -4.65 12.48 -1.69
N ASP A 236 -4.85 11.75 -2.79
CA ASP A 236 -6.12 11.62 -3.50
C ASP A 236 -6.75 10.24 -3.20
N PRO A 237 -7.87 10.18 -2.47
CA PRO A 237 -8.60 8.93 -2.23
C PRO A 237 -9.09 8.23 -3.50
N GLY A 238 -9.28 8.95 -4.61
CA GLY A 238 -9.67 8.37 -5.90
C GLY A 238 -8.59 7.49 -6.53
N THR A 239 -7.38 7.48 -5.98
CA THR A 239 -6.25 6.67 -6.44
C THR A 239 -6.05 5.38 -5.67
N GLU A 240 -6.94 5.09 -4.72
CA GLU A 240 -6.81 3.95 -3.82
C GLU A 240 -6.74 2.62 -4.58
N GLN A 241 -5.78 1.78 -4.21
CA GLN A 241 -5.70 0.37 -4.60
C GLN A 241 -5.70 -0.49 -3.34
N SER A 242 -6.21 -1.72 -3.46
CA SER A 242 -6.35 -2.66 -2.34
C SER A 242 -5.74 -4.01 -2.69
N SER A 243 -5.11 -4.64 -1.71
CA SER A 243 -4.64 -6.02 -1.82
C SER A 243 -5.81 -6.99 -1.86
N LYS A 244 -5.54 -8.23 -2.25
CA LYS A 244 -6.44 -9.34 -1.91
C LYS A 244 -6.48 -9.52 -0.37
N PRO A 245 -7.58 -10.02 0.19
CA PRO A 245 -7.66 -10.34 1.61
C PRO A 245 -6.75 -11.53 1.93
N VAL A 246 -6.11 -11.46 3.09
CA VAL A 246 -5.21 -12.47 3.63
C VAL A 246 -5.77 -12.92 4.98
N PRO A 247 -6.22 -14.18 5.11
CA PRO A 247 -6.80 -14.67 6.36
C PRO A 247 -5.75 -15.23 7.33
N VAL A 248 -6.05 -15.03 8.61
CA VAL A 248 -5.46 -15.79 9.72
C VAL A 248 -6.54 -16.70 10.32
N THR A 249 -6.22 -17.98 10.45
CA THR A 249 -7.11 -19.01 11.03
C THR A 249 -6.60 -19.36 12.43
N PRO A 250 -7.34 -19.07 13.52
CA PRO A 250 -6.97 -19.49 14.87
C PRO A 250 -7.14 -21.01 15.06
N PRO A 251 -6.57 -21.60 16.12
CA PRO A 251 -6.91 -22.97 16.50
C PRO A 251 -8.39 -23.09 16.89
N THR A 252 -8.97 -24.27 16.67
CA THR A 252 -10.33 -24.58 17.13
C THR A 252 -10.40 -24.49 18.66
N PRO A 253 -11.42 -23.83 19.23
CA PRO A 253 -11.69 -23.83 20.66
C PRO A 253 -11.71 -25.25 21.26
N ASN A 254 -11.15 -25.40 22.45
CA ASN A 254 -11.32 -26.64 23.21
C ASN A 254 -12.75 -26.74 23.75
N GLU A 255 -13.32 -27.94 23.71
CA GLU A 255 -14.60 -28.22 24.34
C GLU A 255 -14.43 -28.31 25.87
N PRO A 256 -15.25 -27.60 26.66
CA PRO A 256 -15.20 -27.67 28.11
C PRO A 256 -15.75 -29.00 28.62
N GLU A 257 -15.19 -29.48 29.73
CA GLU A 257 -15.69 -30.67 30.42
C GLU A 257 -16.94 -30.31 31.25
N ILE A 258 -17.94 -31.20 31.23
CA ILE A 258 -19.14 -31.12 32.08
C ILE A 258 -19.15 -32.24 33.11
N LYS A 259 -19.31 -31.89 34.39
CA LYS A 259 -19.35 -32.82 35.53
C LYS A 259 -20.61 -32.63 36.34
N LYS A 260 -21.09 -33.71 36.96
CA LYS A 260 -22.21 -33.70 37.89
C LYS A 260 -21.84 -34.39 39.20
N ASP A 261 -22.27 -33.82 40.31
CA ASP A 261 -22.15 -34.42 41.65
C ASP A 261 -23.45 -34.26 42.42
N VAL A 262 -23.59 -35.01 43.52
CA VAL A 262 -24.67 -34.89 44.51
C VAL A 262 -24.07 -34.57 45.86
N ASN A 263 -24.49 -33.46 46.47
CA ASN A 263 -23.95 -32.96 47.74
C ASN A 263 -22.41 -32.88 47.78
N GLY A 264 -21.75 -32.61 46.65
CA GLY A 264 -20.28 -32.56 46.54
C GLY A 264 -19.60 -33.92 46.40
N LYS A 265 -20.35 -35.00 46.15
CA LYS A 265 -19.84 -36.37 46.02
C LYS A 265 -20.30 -37.03 44.71
N PRO A 266 -19.57 -38.04 44.19
CA PRO A 266 -20.01 -38.81 43.02
C PRO A 266 -21.34 -39.56 43.26
N GLU A 267 -21.60 -39.94 44.51
CA GLU A 267 -22.82 -40.60 44.96
C GLU A 267 -23.13 -40.17 46.40
N GLU A 268 -24.42 -40.19 46.76
CA GLU A 268 -24.87 -39.87 48.12
C GLU A 268 -25.77 -40.99 48.66
N THR A 269 -25.56 -41.35 49.91
CA THR A 269 -26.42 -42.28 50.64
C THR A 269 -27.26 -41.48 51.63
N LEU A 270 -28.57 -41.43 51.42
CA LEU A 270 -29.50 -40.69 52.28
C LEU A 270 -29.69 -41.40 53.62
N ALA A 271 -29.83 -40.63 54.71
CA ALA A 271 -30.13 -41.18 56.02
C ALA A 271 -31.62 -41.53 56.14
N ASN A 272 -32.50 -40.72 55.55
CA ASN A 272 -33.93 -40.96 55.42
C ASN A 272 -34.38 -40.84 53.96
N ARG A 273 -35.50 -41.48 53.62
CA ARG A 273 -36.03 -41.53 52.25
C ARG A 273 -36.41 -40.13 51.73
N GLU A 274 -36.88 -39.26 52.60
CA GLU A 274 -37.39 -37.92 52.29
C GLU A 274 -36.35 -36.81 52.46
N ASP A 275 -35.09 -37.15 52.77
CA ASP A 275 -34.01 -36.17 52.87
C ASP A 275 -33.76 -35.51 51.51
N SER A 276 -33.71 -34.17 51.48
CA SER A 276 -33.33 -33.43 50.29
C SER A 276 -31.84 -33.58 50.00
N PHE A 277 -31.49 -33.60 48.72
CA PHE A 277 -30.12 -33.57 48.24
C PHE A 277 -30.02 -32.60 47.06
N THR A 278 -28.81 -32.12 46.80
CA THR A 278 -28.54 -31.12 45.76
C THR A 278 -27.65 -31.72 44.70
N TYR A 279 -28.08 -31.66 43.43
CA TYR A 279 -27.18 -31.90 42.30
C TYR A 279 -26.45 -30.61 41.92
N HIS A 280 -25.14 -30.69 41.70
CA HIS A 280 -24.38 -29.62 41.07
C HIS A 280 -23.95 -30.07 39.67
N VAL A 281 -24.20 -29.24 38.66
CA VAL A 281 -23.72 -29.45 37.29
C VAL A 281 -22.69 -28.35 37.00
N ASN A 282 -21.43 -28.77 36.84
CA ASN A 282 -20.29 -27.87 36.71
C ASN A 282 -19.69 -28.00 35.31
N THR A 283 -19.61 -26.87 34.59
CA THR A 283 -19.02 -26.75 33.25
C THR A 283 -18.57 -25.30 33.04
N SER A 284 -17.78 -25.04 32.01
CA SER A 284 -17.48 -23.67 31.55
C SER A 284 -18.12 -23.38 30.19
N VAL A 285 -18.27 -22.09 29.87
CA VAL A 285 -18.72 -21.65 28.55
C VAL A 285 -17.55 -21.77 27.57
N PRO A 286 -17.70 -22.44 26.41
CA PRO A 286 -16.65 -22.50 25.40
C PRO A 286 -16.29 -21.10 24.89
N VAL A 287 -15.03 -20.88 24.53
CA VAL A 287 -14.65 -19.63 23.83
C VAL A 287 -15.35 -19.57 22.48
N ASP A 288 -15.68 -18.35 22.03
CA ASP A 288 -16.40 -18.07 20.77
C ASP A 288 -17.84 -18.62 20.70
N ALA A 289 -18.39 -19.13 21.81
CA ALA A 289 -19.79 -19.55 21.87
C ALA A 289 -20.74 -18.37 21.59
N THR A 290 -21.74 -18.60 20.74
CA THR A 290 -22.85 -17.67 20.47
C THR A 290 -24.11 -18.00 21.25
N ALA A 291 -24.25 -19.27 21.66
CA ALA A 291 -25.30 -19.79 22.51
C ALA A 291 -24.74 -20.90 23.40
N PHE A 292 -25.29 -21.06 24.60
CA PHE A 292 -24.87 -22.08 25.55
C PHE A 292 -26.06 -22.47 26.44
N GLU A 293 -26.36 -23.77 26.51
CA GLU A 293 -27.45 -24.31 27.33
C GLU A 293 -26.96 -25.56 28.08
N VAL A 294 -27.42 -25.72 29.31
CA VAL A 294 -27.20 -26.94 30.12
C VAL A 294 -28.56 -27.56 30.39
N HIS A 295 -28.72 -28.81 29.96
CA HIS A 295 -29.96 -29.57 30.11
C HIS A 295 -29.77 -30.67 31.15
N ASP A 296 -30.72 -30.81 32.07
CA ASP A 296 -30.80 -31.90 33.03
C ASP A 296 -32.25 -32.35 33.18
N SER A 297 -32.47 -33.63 33.46
CA SER A 297 -33.82 -34.20 33.60
C SER A 297 -33.85 -35.16 34.78
N LEU A 298 -34.82 -34.95 35.67
CA LEU A 298 -35.07 -35.86 36.78
C LEU A 298 -35.85 -37.08 36.27
N VAL A 299 -35.54 -38.24 36.84
CA VAL A 299 -36.40 -39.41 36.72
C VAL A 299 -37.69 -39.20 37.52
N ASP A 300 -38.76 -39.89 37.14
CA ASP A 300 -40.14 -39.70 37.64
C ASP A 300 -40.30 -39.86 39.16
N VAL A 301 -39.42 -40.63 39.82
CA VAL A 301 -39.42 -40.81 41.28
C VAL A 301 -38.83 -39.64 42.07
N LEU A 302 -38.19 -38.69 41.40
CA LEU A 302 -37.60 -37.50 42.02
C LEU A 302 -38.46 -36.26 41.75
N SER A 303 -38.50 -35.35 42.72
CA SER A 303 -39.17 -34.06 42.61
C SER A 303 -38.21 -32.92 42.91
N PHE A 304 -38.43 -31.77 42.29
CA PHE A 304 -37.67 -30.56 42.60
C PHE A 304 -38.07 -30.05 43.99
N VAL A 305 -37.07 -29.80 44.84
CA VAL A 305 -37.25 -29.23 46.18
C VAL A 305 -36.48 -27.91 46.25
N GLY A 306 -37.15 -26.83 46.68
CA GLY A 306 -36.54 -25.50 46.78
C GLY A 306 -36.49 -24.72 45.46
N GLN A 307 -35.80 -23.56 45.49
CA GLN A 307 -35.51 -22.77 44.29
C GLN A 307 -34.19 -23.22 43.67
N ALA A 308 -34.16 -23.40 42.36
CA ALA A 308 -32.92 -23.53 41.62
C ALA A 308 -32.11 -22.22 41.75
N SER A 309 -30.84 -22.33 42.12
CA SER A 309 -29.90 -21.21 42.15
C SER A 309 -28.83 -21.42 41.09
N ALA A 310 -28.61 -20.42 40.24
CA ALA A 310 -27.42 -20.31 39.40
C ALA A 310 -26.46 -19.33 40.08
N SER A 311 -25.17 -19.68 40.11
CA SER A 311 -24.10 -18.86 40.70
C SER A 311 -22.89 -18.84 39.79
#